data_AF-A0A524LDR9-F1
#
_entry.id   AF-A0A524LDR9-F1
#
_cell.length_a   1.000
_cell.length_b   1.000
_cell.length_c   1.000
_cell.angle_alpha   90.00
_cell.angle_beta   90.00
_cell.angle_gamma   90.00
#
_symmetry.space_group_name_H-M   'P 1'
#
loop_
_entity.id
_entity.type
_entity.pdbx_description
1 polymer ?
#
loop_
_entity_poly.entity_id
_entity_poly.type
_entity_poly.pdbx_seq_one_letter_code
_entity_poly.pdbx_strand_id
1 'polypeptide(L)'
;MAIGPHDRGDWLLENLVVLAAAALLVATRRVFAFSNFSYLLIAIFLALHAVGAHYTYSLTPFGDWLAASFGLSRNPYDRLVHFAFGLLLAYPLHEMGRRILHVHGGWSYALAAIAILALSSVYEIVESWAARIVDPELGQAFLGTQGDEWDAQKDMTLAVVGAAIALASSALYRARSGREPWLWLRGRTRPGLP
;
A
#
# COMPACT_ATOMS: atom_id res chain seq x y z
N MET A 1 -7.64 9.75 -13.51
CA MET A 1 -8.41 10.15 -12.33
C MET A 1 -8.06 11.55 -11.80
N ALA A 2 -7.29 12.36 -12.54
CA ALA A 2 -7.01 13.76 -12.20
C ALA A 2 -7.99 14.77 -12.86
N ILE A 3 -8.99 14.28 -13.61
CA ILE A 3 -9.98 15.12 -14.28
C ILE A 3 -11.15 15.26 -13.29
N GLY A 4 -11.30 16.45 -12.72
CA GLY A 4 -12.38 16.77 -11.77
C GLY A 4 -12.36 15.94 -10.48
N PRO A 5 -11.26 15.89 -9.70
CA PRO A 5 -11.30 15.29 -8.37
C PRO A 5 -12.27 16.06 -7.47
N HIS A 6 -12.84 15.37 -6.48
CA HIS A 6 -13.83 15.92 -5.57
C HIS A 6 -13.27 17.13 -4.80
N ASP A 7 -12.10 16.97 -4.17
CA ASP A 7 -11.32 18.07 -3.60
C ASP A 7 -9.92 18.08 -4.20
N ARG A 8 -9.49 19.23 -4.75
CA ARG A 8 -8.20 19.35 -5.44
C ARG A 8 -7.00 19.44 -4.49
N GLY A 9 -7.20 20.01 -3.29
CA GLY A 9 -6.17 20.11 -2.27
C GLY A 9 -5.89 18.73 -1.68
N ASP A 10 -6.95 18.02 -1.32
CA ASP A 10 -6.90 16.65 -0.80
C ASP A 10 -6.26 15.71 -1.82
N TRP A 11 -6.75 15.75 -3.06
CA TRP A 11 -6.18 14.99 -4.18
C TRP A 11 -4.67 15.21 -4.34
N LEU A 12 -4.19 16.46 -4.17
CA LEU A 12 -2.77 16.77 -4.26
C LEU A 12 -2.00 16.15 -3.09
N LEU A 13 -2.48 16.32 -1.85
CA LEU A 13 -1.84 15.76 -0.65
C LEU A 13 -1.67 14.24 -0.75
N GLU A 14 -2.75 13.56 -1.11
CA GLU A 14 -2.79 12.11 -1.35
C GLU A 14 -1.75 11.65 -2.38
N ASN A 15 -1.69 12.36 -3.52
CA ASN A 15 -0.82 11.96 -4.61
C ASN A 15 0.65 12.35 -4.38
N LEU A 16 0.99 13.29 -3.50
CA LEU A 16 2.39 13.68 -3.24
C LEU A 16 3.22 12.49 -2.73
N VAL A 17 2.69 11.71 -1.79
CA VAL A 17 3.37 10.54 -1.23
C VAL A 17 3.55 9.46 -2.31
N VAL A 18 2.51 9.22 -3.11
CA VAL A 18 2.55 8.23 -4.20
C VAL A 18 3.51 8.64 -5.31
N LEU A 19 3.55 9.93 -5.66
CA LEU A 19 4.50 10.45 -6.65
C LEU A 19 5.95 10.31 -6.18
N ALA A 20 6.23 10.55 -4.90
CA ALA A 20 7.53 10.32 -4.32
C ALA A 20 7.94 8.83 -4.38
N ALA A 21 7.02 7.93 -4.02
CA ALA A 21 7.23 6.48 -4.11
C ALA A 21 7.44 6.01 -5.56
N ALA A 22 6.64 6.51 -6.50
CA ALA A 22 6.76 6.21 -7.92
C ALA A 22 8.08 6.72 -8.51
N ALA A 23 8.51 7.94 -8.14
CA ALA A 23 9.79 8.50 -8.54
C ALA A 23 10.96 7.62 -8.04
N LEU A 24 10.90 7.14 -6.80
CA LEU A 24 11.89 6.22 -6.24
C LEU A 24 11.94 4.90 -7.01
N LEU A 25 10.78 4.31 -7.33
CA LEU A 25 10.71 3.09 -8.16
C LEU A 25 11.31 3.31 -9.55
N VAL A 26 11.03 4.45 -10.19
CA VAL A 26 11.57 4.79 -11.51
C VAL A 26 13.08 5.03 -11.45
N ALA A 27 13.57 5.73 -10.44
CA ALA A 27 15.00 6.00 -10.25
C ALA A 27 15.79 4.70 -10.01
N THR A 28 15.21 3.75 -9.28
CA THR A 28 15.87 2.48 -8.92
C THR A 28 15.68 1.37 -9.96
N ARG A 29 14.82 1.55 -10.98
CA ARG A 29 14.48 0.51 -11.97
C ARG A 29 15.67 -0.11 -12.73
N ARG A 30 16.76 0.64 -12.89
CA ARG A 30 17.97 0.15 -13.58
C ARG A 30 18.87 -0.68 -12.67
N VAL A 31 18.72 -0.53 -11.36
CA VAL A 31 19.45 -1.28 -10.33
C VAL A 31 18.66 -2.52 -9.93
N PHE A 32 17.34 -2.39 -9.80
CA PHE A 32 16.45 -3.47 -9.40
C PHE A 32 15.12 -3.40 -10.15
N ALA A 33 14.67 -4.55 -10.65
CA ALA A 33 13.35 -4.72 -11.23
C ALA A 33 12.60 -5.83 -10.49
N PHE A 34 11.40 -5.47 -10.02
CA PHE A 34 10.46 -6.40 -9.43
C PHE A 34 10.00 -7.45 -10.45
N SER A 35 9.50 -8.58 -9.97
CA SER A 35 8.79 -9.53 -10.82
C SER A 35 7.53 -8.91 -11.42
N ASN A 36 7.08 -9.41 -12.57
CA ASN A 36 5.82 -8.94 -13.19
C ASN A 36 4.63 -9.09 -12.24
N PHE A 37 4.64 -10.12 -11.38
CA PHE A 37 3.61 -10.30 -10.36
C PHE A 37 3.64 -9.18 -9.31
N SER A 38 4.82 -8.84 -8.79
CA SER A 38 4.97 -7.69 -7.89
C SER A 38 4.56 -6.37 -8.55
N TYR A 39 4.89 -6.15 -9.82
CA TYR A 39 4.40 -4.97 -10.55
C TYR A 39 2.87 -4.97 -10.72
N LEU A 40 2.23 -6.12 -10.95
CA LEU A 40 0.78 -6.23 -10.98
C LEU A 40 0.16 -5.87 -9.63
N LEU A 41 0.70 -6.40 -8.52
CA LEU A 41 0.20 -6.09 -7.18
C LEU A 41 0.34 -4.59 -6.85
N ILE A 42 1.49 -3.99 -7.18
CA ILE A 42 1.71 -2.55 -7.04
C ILE A 42 0.71 -1.77 -7.90
N ALA A 43 0.48 -2.17 -9.15
CA ALA A 43 -0.46 -1.50 -10.04
C ALA A 43 -1.91 -1.57 -9.53
N ILE A 44 -2.33 -2.71 -8.97
CA ILE A 44 -3.66 -2.86 -8.35
C ILE A 44 -3.77 -1.93 -7.14
N PHE A 45 -2.76 -1.88 -6.27
CA PHE A 45 -2.76 -0.99 -5.11
C PHE A 45 -2.84 0.49 -5.54
N LEU A 46 -2.05 0.90 -6.52
CA LEU A 46 -2.07 2.27 -7.04
C LEU A 46 -3.41 2.63 -7.69
N ALA A 47 -4.08 1.66 -8.32
CA ALA A 47 -5.42 1.88 -8.86
C ALA A 47 -6.46 2.13 -7.74
N LEU A 48 -6.39 1.37 -6.65
CA LEU A 48 -7.23 1.59 -5.47
C LEU A 48 -6.99 2.97 -4.86
N HIS A 49 -5.73 3.32 -4.58
CA HIS A 49 -5.38 4.64 -4.05
C HIS A 49 -5.89 5.77 -4.96
N ALA A 50 -5.69 5.64 -6.27
CA ALA A 50 -6.10 6.69 -7.19
C ALA A 50 -7.64 6.85 -7.29
N VAL A 51 -8.42 5.82 -6.93
CA VAL A 51 -9.88 5.94 -6.77
C VAL A 51 -10.18 6.69 -5.47
N GLY A 52 -9.55 6.32 -4.36
CA GLY A 52 -9.67 7.02 -3.08
C GLY A 52 -9.37 8.52 -3.20
N ALA A 53 -8.19 8.86 -3.73
CA ALA A 53 -7.77 10.24 -3.93
C ALA A 53 -8.68 11.02 -4.90
N HIS A 54 -9.35 10.35 -5.85
CA HIS A 54 -10.25 11.04 -6.78
C HIS A 54 -11.53 11.52 -6.09
N TYR A 55 -12.10 10.70 -5.22
CA TYR A 55 -13.35 11.01 -4.53
C TYR A 55 -13.15 11.70 -3.18
N THR A 56 -11.92 11.73 -2.66
CA THR A 56 -11.64 11.79 -1.21
C THR A 56 -12.05 10.49 -0.55
N TYR A 57 -11.16 9.90 0.25
CA TYR A 57 -11.29 8.53 0.76
C TYR A 57 -12.61 8.28 1.52
N SER A 58 -13.07 9.28 2.27
CA SER A 58 -14.32 9.25 3.05
C SER A 58 -15.60 9.36 2.21
N LEU A 59 -15.50 9.67 0.91
CA LEU A 59 -16.64 9.92 0.02
C LEU A 59 -16.66 8.97 -1.19
N THR A 60 -15.91 7.87 -1.11
CA THR A 60 -15.87 6.91 -2.21
C THR A 60 -17.21 6.16 -2.36
N PRO A 61 -17.80 6.09 -3.56
CA PRO A 61 -19.10 5.43 -3.75
C PRO A 61 -19.11 3.96 -3.34
N PHE A 62 -17.99 3.25 -3.52
CA PHE A 62 -17.86 1.86 -3.10
C PHE A 62 -17.87 1.72 -1.57
N GLY A 63 -17.24 2.66 -0.86
CA GLY A 63 -17.28 2.68 0.59
C GLY A 63 -18.68 3.00 1.13
N ASP A 64 -19.41 3.93 0.51
CA ASP A 64 -20.79 4.23 0.90
C ASP A 64 -21.72 3.02 0.68
N TRP A 65 -21.53 2.31 -0.43
CA TRP A 65 -22.24 1.07 -0.69
C TRP A 65 -21.95 -0.01 0.37
N LEU A 66 -20.68 -0.17 0.78
CA LEU A 66 -20.32 -1.08 1.87
C LEU A 66 -20.94 -0.65 3.20
N ALA A 67 -20.89 0.64 3.52
CA ALA A 67 -21.46 1.16 4.75
C ALA A 67 -22.97 0.89 4.82
N ALA A 68 -23.71 1.16 3.75
CA ALA A 68 -25.13 0.87 3.66
C ALA A 68 -25.44 -0.63 3.73
N SER A 69 -24.65 -1.46 3.03
CA SER A 69 -24.88 -2.91 2.94
C SER A 69 -24.64 -3.66 4.26
N PHE A 70 -23.70 -3.17 5.07
CA PHE A 70 -23.31 -3.80 6.34
C PHE A 70 -23.75 -3.00 7.58
N GLY A 71 -24.47 -1.89 7.41
CA GLY A 71 -24.91 -1.02 8.50
C GLY A 71 -23.75 -0.38 9.25
N LEU A 72 -22.65 -0.04 8.56
CA LEU A 72 -21.49 0.58 9.17
C LEU A 72 -21.76 2.06 9.44
N SER A 73 -21.19 2.58 10.52
CA SER A 73 -21.34 3.98 10.93
C SER A 73 -20.55 4.96 10.05
N ARG A 74 -19.65 4.47 9.20
CA ARG A 74 -18.76 5.28 8.36
C ARG A 74 -18.42 4.59 7.04
N ASN A 75 -17.94 5.36 6.08
CA ASN A 75 -17.35 4.85 4.85
C ASN A 75 -16.03 4.12 5.18
N PRO A 76 -15.91 2.80 4.94
CA PRO A 76 -14.76 1.99 5.33
C PRO A 76 -13.68 1.92 4.24
N TYR A 77 -13.74 2.76 3.21
CA TYR A 77 -12.85 2.62 2.05
C TYR A 77 -11.38 2.75 2.41
N ASP A 78 -11.06 3.68 3.30
CA ASP A 78 -9.70 3.89 3.77
C ASP A 78 -9.10 2.65 4.43
N ARG A 79 -9.83 2.07 5.38
CA ARG A 79 -9.55 0.77 5.98
C ARG A 79 -9.32 -0.34 4.96
N LEU A 80 -10.12 -0.37 3.90
CA LEU A 80 -9.97 -1.34 2.82
C LEU A 80 -8.66 -1.11 2.04
N VAL A 81 -8.28 0.14 1.79
CA VAL A 81 -7.01 0.47 1.14
C VAL A 81 -5.82 0.17 2.05
N HIS A 82 -5.89 0.40 3.35
CA HIS A 82 -4.86 -0.01 4.31
C HIS A 82 -4.69 -1.53 4.39
N PHE A 83 -5.80 -2.27 4.44
CA PHE A 83 -5.76 -3.72 4.31
C PHE A 83 -5.12 -4.16 2.98
N ALA A 84 -5.51 -3.53 1.87
CA ALA A 84 -4.96 -3.82 0.55
C ALA A 84 -3.47 -3.44 0.44
N PHE A 85 -3.02 -2.37 1.09
CA PHE A 85 -1.61 -1.98 1.18
C PHE A 85 -0.78 -3.13 1.75
N GLY A 86 -1.20 -3.68 2.90
CA GLY A 86 -0.58 -4.85 3.49
C GLY A 86 -0.62 -6.07 2.57
N LEU A 87 -1.81 -6.39 2.05
CA LEU A 87 -2.05 -7.59 1.24
C LEU A 87 -1.26 -7.58 -0.08
N LEU A 88 -1.19 -6.43 -0.74
CA LEU A 88 -0.62 -6.29 -2.08
C LEU A 88 0.88 -5.97 -2.04
N LEU A 89 1.36 -5.23 -1.04
CA LEU A 89 2.75 -4.77 -1.00
C LEU A 89 3.69 -5.61 -0.12
N ALA A 90 3.17 -6.45 0.78
CA ALA A 90 4.02 -7.32 1.59
C ALA A 90 4.84 -8.30 0.73
N TYR A 91 4.27 -8.81 -0.36
CA TYR A 91 4.99 -9.70 -1.27
C TYR A 91 6.12 -8.99 -2.03
N PRO A 92 5.91 -7.83 -2.69
CA PRO A 92 7.00 -7.02 -3.24
C PRO A 92 8.11 -6.73 -2.22
N LEU A 93 7.78 -6.33 -1.00
CA LEU A 93 8.78 -6.05 0.04
C LEU A 93 9.56 -7.31 0.45
N HIS A 94 8.88 -8.46 0.52
CA HIS A 94 9.53 -9.74 0.73
C HIS A 94 10.49 -10.09 -0.41
N GLU A 95 10.06 -9.91 -1.67
CA GLU A 95 10.91 -10.11 -2.85
C GLU A 95 12.15 -9.20 -2.80
N MET A 96 11.97 -7.94 -2.43
CA MET A 96 13.06 -6.98 -2.25
C MET A 96 14.04 -7.43 -1.16
N GLY A 97 13.53 -7.87 0.00
CA GLY A 97 14.35 -8.40 1.10
C GLY A 97 15.17 -9.64 0.71
N ARG A 98 14.61 -10.52 -0.13
CA ARG A 98 15.32 -11.71 -0.64
C ARG A 98 16.36 -11.36 -1.71
N ARG A 99 16.03 -10.45 -2.63
CA ARG A 99 16.82 -10.19 -3.85
C ARG A 99 17.83 -9.04 -3.75
N ILE A 100 17.59 -8.06 -2.88
CA ILE A 100 18.49 -6.92 -2.68
C ILE A 100 19.25 -7.08 -1.36
N LEU A 101 18.53 -7.33 -0.28
CA LEU A 101 19.10 -7.42 1.07
C LEU A 101 19.67 -8.80 1.39
N HIS A 102 19.49 -9.78 0.50
CA HIS A 102 19.94 -11.16 0.67
C HIS A 102 19.55 -11.77 2.01
N VAL A 103 18.34 -11.46 2.51
CA VAL A 103 17.81 -12.03 3.75
C VAL A 103 17.21 -13.40 3.44
N HIS A 104 17.49 -14.41 4.27
CA HIS A 104 17.08 -15.80 4.03
C HIS A 104 16.08 -16.33 5.06
N GLY A 105 15.32 -17.36 4.65
CA GLY A 105 14.38 -18.07 5.52
C GLY A 105 13.30 -17.17 6.10
N GLY A 106 12.86 -17.48 7.32
CA GLY A 106 11.79 -16.75 8.01
C GLY A 106 12.07 -15.25 8.19
N TRP A 107 13.33 -14.83 8.27
CA TRP A 107 13.70 -13.43 8.44
C TRP A 107 13.26 -12.53 7.30
N SER A 108 13.22 -13.05 6.08
CA SER A 108 12.73 -12.28 4.93
C SER A 108 11.22 -12.04 4.98
N TYR A 109 10.46 -12.91 5.64
CA TYR A 109 9.03 -12.71 5.90
C TYR A 109 8.83 -11.71 7.04
N ALA A 110 9.58 -11.86 8.13
CA ALA A 110 9.52 -10.95 9.27
C ALA A 110 9.89 -9.51 8.86
N LEU A 111 10.95 -9.34 8.06
CA LEU A 111 11.36 -8.02 7.57
C LEU A 111 10.29 -7.37 6.69
N ALA A 112 9.60 -8.13 5.85
CA ALA A 112 8.51 -7.60 5.04
C ALA A 112 7.31 -7.15 5.89
N ALA A 113 6.95 -7.93 6.92
CA ALA A 113 5.90 -7.55 7.86
C ALA A 113 6.27 -6.29 8.66
N ILE A 114 7.51 -6.20 9.15
CA ILE A 114 8.03 -5.02 9.85
C ILE A 114 8.01 -3.81 8.92
N ALA A 115 8.44 -3.97 7.66
CA ALA A 115 8.44 -2.89 6.68
C ALA A 115 7.02 -2.38 6.39
N ILE A 116 6.01 -3.25 6.28
CA ILE A 116 4.61 -2.83 6.13
C ILE A 116 4.15 -2.01 7.34
N LEU A 117 4.37 -2.51 8.56
CA LEU A 117 3.98 -1.78 9.76
C LEU A 117 4.71 -0.43 9.85
N ALA A 118 6.02 -0.41 9.59
CA ALA A 118 6.81 0.81 9.62
C ALA A 118 6.32 1.83 8.58
N LEU A 119 6.12 1.42 7.32
CA LEU A 119 5.62 2.32 6.28
C LEU A 119 4.20 2.82 6.58
N SER A 120 3.31 1.96 7.07
CA SER A 120 1.97 2.36 7.50
C SER A 120 2.06 3.38 8.64
N SER A 121 2.90 3.14 9.65
CA SER A 121 3.07 4.09 10.76
C SER A 121 3.65 5.43 10.33
N VAL A 122 4.60 5.43 9.38
CA VAL A 122 5.17 6.65 8.83
C VAL A 122 4.11 7.44 8.07
N TYR A 123 3.25 6.74 7.32
CA TYR A 123 2.13 7.37 6.62
C TYR A 123 1.17 8.08 7.58
N GLU A 124 0.67 7.39 8.61
CA GLU A 124 -0.20 7.98 9.65
C GLU A 124 0.43 9.19 10.35
N ILE A 125 1.74 9.10 10.63
CA ILE A 125 2.47 10.21 11.24
C ILE A 125 2.49 11.40 10.28
N VAL A 126 2.84 11.18 9.01
CA VAL A 126 2.89 12.22 7.98
C VAL A 126 1.52 12.86 7.80
N GLU A 127 0.44 12.08 7.73
CA GLU A 127 -0.92 12.62 7.67
C GLU A 127 -1.24 13.51 8.86
N SER A 128 -0.94 13.02 10.07
CA SER A 128 -1.19 13.79 11.29
C SER A 128 -0.43 15.13 11.30
N TRP A 129 0.78 15.18 10.74
CA TRP A 129 1.55 16.43 10.65
C TRP A 129 1.01 17.34 9.54
N ALA A 130 0.70 16.79 8.36
CA ALA A 130 0.15 17.54 7.24
C ALA A 130 -1.17 18.21 7.61
N ALA A 131 -2.07 17.48 8.28
CA ALA A 131 -3.37 17.98 8.73
C ALA A 131 -3.28 19.15 9.73
N ARG A 132 -2.15 19.31 10.44
CA ARG A 132 -1.90 20.44 11.36
C ARG A 132 -1.38 21.69 10.66
N ILE A 133 -0.89 21.55 9.42
CA ILE A 133 -0.25 22.64 8.66
C ILE A 133 -1.22 23.25 7.65
N VAL A 134 -2.10 22.43 7.08
CA VAL A 134 -3.10 22.87 6.10
C VAL A 134 -4.33 23.51 6.77
N ASP A 135 -5.23 24.05 5.97
CA ASP A 135 -6.52 24.55 6.44
C ASP A 135 -7.28 23.47 7.23
N PRO A 136 -7.98 23.80 8.34
CA PRO A 136 -8.65 22.81 9.18
C PRO A 136 -9.64 21.91 8.45
N GLU A 137 -10.41 22.44 7.48
CA GLU A 137 -11.38 21.63 6.73
C GLU A 137 -10.66 20.63 5.82
N LEU A 138 -9.62 21.09 5.13
CA LEU A 138 -8.77 20.25 4.29
C LEU A 138 -8.02 19.18 5.12
N GLY A 139 -7.53 19.54 6.30
CA GLY A 139 -6.84 18.62 7.19
C GLY A 139 -7.74 17.51 7.72
N GLN A 140 -9.01 17.82 8.03
CA GLN A 140 -9.98 16.80 8.44
C GLN A 140 -10.40 15.89 7.28
N ALA A 141 -10.52 16.44 6.06
CA ALA A 141 -10.79 15.64 4.87
C ALA A 141 -9.66 14.65 4.59
N PHE A 142 -8.42 15.13 4.63
CA PHE A 142 -7.22 14.33 4.40
C PHE A 142 -7.01 13.25 5.47
N LEU A 143 -7.24 13.56 6.75
CA LEU A 143 -7.16 12.56 7.83
C LEU A 143 -8.21 11.45 7.74
N GLY A 144 -9.33 11.67 7.05
CA GLY A 144 -10.33 10.63 6.82
C GLY A 144 -11.02 10.03 8.06
N THR A 145 -10.74 10.52 9.29
CA THR A 145 -11.11 9.85 10.55
C THR A 145 -12.59 9.55 10.71
N GLN A 146 -13.46 10.38 10.13
CA GLN A 146 -14.91 10.28 10.25
C GLN A 146 -15.37 10.20 11.73
N GLY A 147 -14.65 10.89 12.63
CA GLY A 147 -14.92 10.90 14.07
C GLY A 147 -14.37 9.70 14.85
N ASP A 148 -13.56 8.84 14.24
CA ASP A 148 -12.89 7.72 14.92
C ASP A 148 -11.53 8.15 15.48
N GLU A 149 -11.43 8.25 16.82
CA GLU A 149 -10.18 8.62 17.49
C GLU A 149 -9.06 7.57 17.37
N TRP A 150 -9.43 6.33 17.02
CA TRP A 150 -8.50 5.19 16.89
C TRP A 150 -8.19 4.84 15.43
N ASP A 151 -8.43 5.76 14.49
CA ASP A 151 -8.39 5.43 13.07
C ASP A 151 -7.02 4.92 12.64
N ALA A 152 -5.98 5.73 12.86
CA ALA A 152 -4.59 5.37 12.57
C ALA A 152 -4.19 4.00 13.12
N GLN A 153 -4.61 3.65 14.36
CA GLN A 153 -4.32 2.34 14.95
C GLN A 153 -5.06 1.21 14.23
N LYS A 154 -6.32 1.42 13.84
CA LYS A 154 -7.11 0.44 13.08
C LYS A 154 -6.57 0.28 11.67
N ASP A 155 -6.14 1.35 11.02
CA ASP A 155 -5.58 1.35 9.68
C ASP A 155 -4.23 0.61 9.63
N MET A 156 -3.32 0.93 10.56
CA MET A 156 -2.08 0.16 10.74
C MET A 156 -2.35 -1.32 11.06
N THR A 157 -3.37 -1.62 11.88
CA THR A 157 -3.74 -3.00 12.21
C THR A 157 -4.20 -3.75 10.96
N LEU A 158 -5.04 -3.14 10.13
CA LEU A 158 -5.52 -3.74 8.88
C LEU A 158 -4.40 -3.96 7.88
N ALA A 159 -3.45 -3.04 7.78
CA ALA A 159 -2.22 -3.24 7.00
C ALA A 159 -1.43 -4.47 7.47
N VAL A 160 -1.27 -4.65 8.79
CA VAL A 160 -0.60 -5.84 9.34
C VAL A 160 -1.37 -7.13 9.03
N VAL A 161 -2.69 -7.12 9.16
CA VAL A 161 -3.53 -8.29 8.84
C VAL A 161 -3.41 -8.67 7.36
N GLY A 162 -3.50 -7.68 6.46
CA GLY A 162 -3.30 -7.90 5.03
C GLY A 162 -1.92 -8.51 4.71
N ALA A 163 -0.87 -7.96 5.32
CA ALA A 163 0.49 -8.47 5.18
C ALA A 163 0.64 -9.91 5.69
N ALA A 164 0.06 -10.23 6.85
CA ALA A 164 0.09 -11.57 7.42
C ALA A 164 -0.53 -12.60 6.46
N ILE A 165 -1.68 -12.28 5.84
CA ILE A 165 -2.35 -13.15 4.86
C ILE A 165 -1.47 -13.34 3.62
N ALA A 166 -0.92 -12.26 3.06
CA ALA A 166 -0.07 -12.33 1.87
C ALA A 166 1.19 -13.18 2.10
N LEU A 167 1.86 -12.94 3.22
CA LEU A 167 3.09 -13.63 3.59
C LEU A 167 2.85 -15.10 3.94
N ALA A 168 1.76 -15.42 4.65
CA ALA A 168 1.36 -16.79 4.93
C ALA A 168 1.04 -17.55 3.63
N SER A 169 0.32 -16.90 2.70
CA SER A 169 -0.01 -17.46 1.39
C SER A 169 1.25 -17.73 0.55
N SER A 170 2.20 -16.78 0.54
CA SER A 170 3.52 -16.94 -0.11
C SER A 170 4.32 -18.08 0.51
N ALA A 171 4.36 -18.17 1.85
CA ALA A 171 5.06 -19.23 2.56
C ALA A 171 4.46 -20.62 2.27
N LEU A 172 3.11 -20.72 2.26
CA LEU A 172 2.40 -21.95 1.93
C LEU A 172 2.65 -22.39 0.49
N TYR A 173 2.64 -21.45 -0.46
CA TYR A 173 2.98 -21.74 -1.86
C TYR A 173 4.42 -22.27 -1.97
N ARG A 174 5.38 -21.64 -1.31
CA ARG A 174 6.79 -22.07 -1.31
C ARG A 174 6.93 -23.48 -0.71
N ALA A 175 6.26 -23.74 0.42
CA ALA A 175 6.29 -25.05 1.08
C ALA A 175 5.74 -26.17 0.20
N ARG A 176 4.69 -25.89 -0.60
CA ARG A 176 4.08 -26.88 -1.51
C ARG A 176 4.82 -27.05 -2.82
N SER A 177 5.36 -25.98 -3.39
CA SER A 177 5.96 -25.99 -4.73
C SER A 177 7.48 -26.20 -4.74
N GLY A 178 8.16 -25.96 -3.60
CA GLY A 178 9.61 -25.88 -3.53
C GLY A 178 10.21 -24.70 -4.31
N ARG A 179 9.38 -23.81 -4.85
CA ARG A 179 9.79 -22.69 -5.71
C ARG A 179 9.52 -21.38 -5.01
N GLU A 180 10.43 -20.44 -5.20
CA GLU A 180 10.16 -19.04 -4.89
C GLU A 180 9.21 -18.45 -5.94
N PRO A 181 8.16 -17.70 -5.56
CA PRO A 181 7.11 -17.35 -6.52
C PRO A 181 7.57 -16.38 -7.62
N TRP A 182 8.68 -15.63 -7.41
CA TRP A 182 9.24 -14.71 -8.41
C TRP A 182 10.04 -15.41 -9.52
N LEU A 183 10.25 -16.73 -9.45
CA LEU A 183 10.99 -17.48 -10.48
C LEU A 183 10.23 -17.65 -11.80
N TRP A 184 8.90 -17.48 -11.80
CA TRP A 184 8.07 -17.70 -12.98
C TRP A 184 8.06 -16.54 -13.98
N LEU A 185 8.48 -15.34 -13.57
CA LEU A 185 8.29 -14.11 -14.37
C LEU A 185 9.56 -13.26 -14.39
N ARG A 186 10.71 -13.86 -14.71
CA ARG A 186 11.90 -13.10 -15.07
C ARG A 186 11.61 -12.28 -16.33
N GLY A 187 11.30 -10.99 -16.16
CA GLY A 187 11.73 -10.00 -17.13
C GLY A 187 13.24 -10.14 -17.28
N ARG A 188 13.71 -10.37 -18.50
CA ARG A 188 15.11 -10.68 -18.85
C ARG A 188 16.10 -9.87 -17.99
N THR A 189 16.73 -10.51 -17.02
CA THR A 189 18.03 -10.04 -16.55
C THR A 189 18.97 -10.19 -17.73
N ARG A 190 19.45 -9.07 -18.29
CA ARG A 190 20.51 -9.11 -19.30
C ARG A 190 21.67 -9.97 -18.74
N PRO A 191 22.22 -10.92 -19.52
CA PRO A 191 23.48 -11.56 -19.16
C PRO A 191 24.56 -10.48 -19.03
N GLY A 192 25.54 -10.73 -18.16
CA GLY A 192 26.53 -9.77 -17.69
C GLY A 192 27.13 -8.86 -18.76
N LEU A 193 27.49 -7.65 -18.31
CA LEU A 193 28.52 -6.87 -18.99
C LEU A 193 29.90 -7.45 -18.57
N PRO A 194 30.86 -7.47 -19.51
CA PRO A 194 32.13 -8.18 -19.40
C PRO A 194 33.00 -7.73 -18.22
#